data_AF-A0A2V8J6N0-F1
#
_entry.id   AF-A0A2V8J6N0-F1
#
_cell.length_a   1.000
_cell.length_b   1.000
_cell.length_c   1.000
_cell.angle_alpha   90.00
_cell.angle_beta   90.00
_cell.angle_gamma   90.00
#
_symmetry.space_group_name_H-M   'P 1'
#
loop_
_entity.id
_entity.type
_entity.pdbx_description
1 polymer ?
#
loop_
_entity_poly.entity_id
_entity_poly.type
_entity_poly.pdbx_seq_one_letter_code
_entity_poly.pdbx_strand_id
1 'polypeptide(L)'
;MLWLEADRMASLRIEEKTFKTEREVVKEERRMRVENQPYGRLQEIIADKAFTVHPYKHPVIGSMQDLESASIDDVRDFFRTYYVPNNATAVLVGDFDSKEALALVSQYLGRVPKSDKPVPRDIPKEPPQTKERRLTLEESWPLPAVVVAYHITYDGNPDSYPLHIASKILSDGQSSRIYRKLVYEKGIALAAFGGGNIIEDPNLFFAVAIVQPGHTPEEATNALITELDRLRGEPVSAAELQQAKNQFARDYILGRESDQNKAEVLGHAAVIHNDMKTADGEFDIFQNLTQADVQRVARTYFTPENRLVLTILPKANGPAPEGSR
;
A
#
# COMPACT_ATOMS: atom_id res chain seq x y z
N MET A 1 -13.74 -21.96 16.55
CA MET A 1 -12.70 -21.13 15.90
C MET A 1 -11.32 -21.27 16.56
N LEU A 2 -11.15 -20.99 17.85
CA LEU A 2 -9.82 -21.06 18.52
C LEU A 2 -9.07 -22.39 18.35
N TRP A 3 -9.77 -23.53 18.45
CA TRP A 3 -9.16 -24.84 18.19
C TRP A 3 -8.65 -24.99 16.75
N LEU A 4 -9.41 -24.50 15.76
CA LEU A 4 -9.03 -24.58 14.35
C LEU A 4 -7.81 -23.71 14.05
N GLU A 5 -7.74 -22.52 14.66
CA GLU A 5 -6.56 -21.64 14.53
C GLU A 5 -5.32 -22.24 15.19
N ALA A 6 -5.49 -22.87 16.35
CA ALA A 6 -4.40 -23.60 17.01
C ALA A 6 -3.90 -24.77 16.17
N ASP A 7 -4.80 -25.58 15.59
CA ASP A 7 -4.44 -26.67 14.68
C ASP A 7 -3.76 -26.16 13.41
N ARG A 8 -4.28 -25.08 12.80
CA ARG A 8 -3.68 -24.45 11.62
C ARG A 8 -2.26 -23.93 11.89
N MET A 9 -2.01 -23.38 13.07
CA MET A 9 -0.68 -22.90 13.48
C MET A 9 0.27 -24.04 13.88
N ALA A 10 -0.25 -25.14 14.45
CA ALA A 10 0.60 -26.22 14.98
C ALA A 10 0.91 -27.33 13.97
N SER A 11 -0.05 -27.69 13.12
CA SER A 11 -0.08 -29.00 12.44
C SER A 11 -0.33 -28.93 10.93
N LEU A 12 -0.16 -27.76 10.29
CA LEU A 12 -0.41 -27.60 8.85
C LEU A 12 0.35 -28.64 8.03
N ARG A 13 -0.39 -29.52 7.34
CA ARG A 13 0.18 -30.54 6.48
C ARG A 13 0.19 -30.07 5.03
N ILE A 14 1.39 -29.77 4.53
CA ILE A 14 1.60 -29.36 3.14
C ILE A 14 2.05 -30.59 2.33
N GLU A 15 1.19 -31.02 1.40
CA GLU A 15 1.41 -32.16 0.51
C GLU A 15 1.83 -31.71 -0.89
N GLU A 16 2.68 -32.51 -1.55
CA GLU A 16 3.22 -32.23 -2.89
C GLU A 16 2.12 -31.99 -3.93
N LYS A 17 1.05 -32.79 -3.88
CA LYS A 17 -0.07 -32.66 -4.81
C LYS A 17 -0.78 -31.31 -4.63
N THR A 18 -1.15 -30.97 -3.40
CA THR A 18 -1.81 -29.69 -3.07
C THR A 18 -0.90 -28.52 -3.42
N PHE A 19 0.38 -28.58 -3.07
CA PHE A 19 1.36 -27.54 -3.42
C PHE A 19 1.40 -27.28 -4.94
N LYS A 20 1.52 -28.31 -5.77
CA LYS A 20 1.53 -28.14 -7.24
C LYS A 20 0.25 -27.51 -7.76
N THR A 21 -0.89 -27.95 -7.26
CA THR A 21 -2.19 -27.40 -7.66
C THR A 21 -2.31 -25.92 -7.26
N GLU A 22 -2.05 -25.59 -5.99
CA GLU A 22 -2.15 -24.21 -5.50
C GLU A 22 -1.14 -23.28 -6.18
N ARG A 23 0.07 -23.76 -6.49
CA ARG A 23 1.07 -22.98 -7.22
C ARG A 23 0.58 -22.58 -8.61
N GLU A 24 -0.10 -23.47 -9.34
CA GLU A 24 -0.71 -23.10 -10.61
C GLU A 24 -1.89 -22.14 -10.45
N VAL A 25 -2.68 -22.26 -9.38
CA VAL A 25 -3.75 -21.31 -9.05
C VAL A 25 -3.18 -19.91 -8.80
N VAL A 26 -2.11 -19.78 -8.01
CA VAL A 26 -1.45 -18.49 -7.73
C VAL A 26 -0.83 -17.90 -9.00
N LYS A 27 -0.22 -18.72 -9.86
CA LYS A 27 0.27 -18.26 -11.17
C LYS A 27 -0.86 -17.72 -12.04
N GLU A 28 -2.02 -18.39 -12.03
CA GLU A 28 -3.18 -17.90 -12.77
C GLU A 28 -3.77 -16.63 -12.15
N GLU A 29 -3.82 -16.52 -10.82
CA GLU A 29 -4.17 -15.29 -10.13
C GLU A 29 -3.25 -14.14 -10.56
N ARG A 30 -1.93 -14.35 -10.59
CA ARG A 30 -0.97 -13.35 -11.07
C ARG A 30 -1.26 -12.95 -12.51
N ARG A 31 -1.49 -13.90 -13.41
CA ARG A 31 -1.85 -13.59 -14.81
C ARG A 31 -3.11 -12.74 -14.87
N MET A 32 -4.16 -13.17 -14.18
CA MET A 32 -5.46 -12.49 -14.21
C MET A 32 -5.44 -11.12 -13.56
N ARG A 33 -4.75 -10.93 -12.43
CA ARG A 33 -4.77 -9.68 -11.65
C ARG A 33 -3.70 -8.67 -12.06
N VAL A 34 -2.58 -9.13 -12.62
CA VAL A 34 -1.40 -8.29 -12.88
C VAL A 34 -1.05 -8.24 -14.36
N GLU A 35 -0.87 -9.39 -15.01
CA GLU A 35 -0.29 -9.43 -16.36
C GLU A 35 -1.32 -9.13 -17.47
N ASN A 36 -2.56 -9.61 -17.30
CA ASN A 36 -3.65 -9.44 -18.26
C ASN A 36 -4.49 -8.17 -18.00
N GLN A 37 -4.27 -7.48 -16.88
CA GLN A 37 -4.96 -6.22 -16.60
C GLN A 37 -4.19 -5.05 -17.23
N PRO A 38 -4.87 -4.16 -17.98
CA PRO A 38 -4.29 -2.88 -18.35
C PRO A 38 -3.79 -2.17 -17.08
N TYR A 39 -2.54 -1.71 -17.10
CA TYR A 39 -1.89 -1.06 -15.96
C TYR A 39 -1.74 -1.94 -14.69
N GLY A 40 -2.01 -3.25 -14.75
CA GLY A 40 -1.92 -4.14 -13.57
C GLY A 40 -0.53 -4.20 -12.94
N ARG A 41 0.51 -4.04 -13.76
CA ARG A 41 1.92 -3.97 -13.33
C ARG A 41 2.36 -2.60 -12.80
N LEU A 42 1.47 -1.60 -12.78
CA LEU A 42 1.86 -0.22 -12.41
C LEU A 42 2.48 -0.15 -11.02
N GLN A 43 1.86 -0.77 -10.01
CA GLN A 43 2.41 -0.78 -8.65
C GLN A 43 3.74 -1.53 -8.56
N GLU A 44 3.87 -2.66 -9.26
CA GLU A 44 5.13 -3.43 -9.35
C GLU A 44 6.25 -2.57 -9.95
N ILE A 45 5.96 -1.83 -11.03
CA ILE A 45 6.92 -0.92 -11.68
C ILE A 45 7.31 0.23 -10.73
N ILE A 46 6.34 0.85 -10.05
CA ILE A 46 6.62 1.94 -9.11
C ILE A 46 7.54 1.45 -7.99
N ALA A 47 7.19 0.33 -7.36
CA ALA A 47 7.97 -0.27 -6.29
C ALA A 47 9.39 -0.65 -6.74
N ASP A 48 9.53 -1.36 -7.85
CA ASP A 48 10.83 -1.79 -8.39
C ASP A 48 11.75 -0.60 -8.74
N LYS A 49 11.18 0.50 -9.25
CA LYS A 49 11.97 1.69 -9.61
C LYS A 49 12.24 2.61 -8.44
N ALA A 50 11.38 2.63 -7.43
CA ALA A 50 11.57 3.48 -6.26
C ALA A 50 12.62 2.93 -5.30
N PHE A 51 12.55 1.63 -4.97
CA PHE A 51 13.39 1.00 -3.97
C PHE A 51 14.57 0.24 -4.58
N THR A 52 15.74 0.36 -3.95
CA THR A 52 16.98 -0.28 -4.37
C THR A 52 17.21 -1.57 -3.58
N VAL A 53 17.08 -1.49 -2.26
CA VAL A 53 17.41 -2.59 -1.33
C VAL A 53 16.23 -3.01 -0.47
N HIS A 54 15.28 -2.11 -0.19
CA HIS A 54 14.14 -2.45 0.67
C HIS A 54 13.24 -3.51 0.01
N PRO A 55 12.78 -4.53 0.75
CA PRO A 55 11.97 -5.63 0.19
C PRO A 55 10.62 -5.18 -0.37
N TYR A 56 10.14 -3.98 -0.03
CA TYR A 56 8.96 -3.36 -0.66
C TYR A 56 9.09 -3.15 -2.17
N LYS A 57 10.28 -3.32 -2.77
CA LYS A 57 10.44 -3.40 -4.23
C LYS A 57 9.72 -4.60 -4.85
N HIS A 58 9.45 -5.65 -4.08
CA HIS A 58 8.85 -6.90 -4.55
C HIS A 58 7.32 -6.89 -4.35
N PRO A 59 6.53 -7.30 -5.36
CA PRO A 59 5.09 -7.44 -5.18
C PRO A 59 4.78 -8.61 -4.24
N VAL A 60 3.71 -8.50 -3.46
CA VAL A 60 3.29 -9.53 -2.48
C VAL A 60 3.09 -10.90 -3.12
N ILE A 61 2.54 -10.95 -4.34
CA ILE A 61 2.30 -12.20 -5.08
C ILE A 61 3.59 -12.81 -5.66
N GLY A 62 4.72 -12.10 -5.60
CA GLY A 62 5.99 -12.52 -6.20
C GLY A 62 6.03 -12.40 -7.73
N SER A 63 7.15 -12.78 -8.32
CA SER A 63 7.33 -12.84 -9.78
C SER A 63 6.93 -14.21 -10.34
N MET A 64 6.63 -14.30 -11.64
CA MET A 64 6.36 -15.60 -12.28
C MET A 64 7.55 -16.55 -12.15
N GLN A 65 8.78 -16.02 -12.21
CA GLN A 65 10.01 -16.79 -12.04
C GLN A 65 10.12 -17.38 -10.61
N ASP A 66 9.79 -16.58 -9.58
CA ASP A 66 9.81 -17.06 -8.20
C ASP A 66 8.72 -18.11 -7.97
N LEU A 67 7.52 -17.89 -8.52
CA LEU A 67 6.42 -18.86 -8.45
C LEU A 67 6.75 -20.17 -9.17
N GLU A 68 7.49 -20.14 -10.27
CA GLU A 68 7.93 -21.35 -10.98
C GLU A 68 9.03 -22.11 -10.23
N SER A 69 9.96 -21.37 -9.62
CA SER A 69 11.10 -21.93 -8.89
C SER A 69 10.77 -22.36 -7.46
N ALA A 70 9.71 -21.82 -6.86
CA ALA A 70 9.27 -22.17 -5.51
C ALA A 70 9.09 -23.69 -5.36
N SER A 71 9.61 -24.22 -4.27
CA SER A 71 9.53 -25.62 -3.87
C SER A 71 8.59 -25.80 -2.67
N ILE A 72 8.17 -27.04 -2.44
CA ILE A 72 7.36 -27.37 -1.25
C ILE A 72 8.13 -27.12 0.06
N ASP A 73 9.45 -27.26 0.04
CA ASP A 73 10.29 -27.06 1.21
C ASP A 73 10.38 -25.57 1.58
N ASP A 74 10.40 -24.67 0.58
CA ASP A 74 10.30 -23.22 0.83
C ASP A 74 9.03 -22.86 1.62
N VAL A 75 7.88 -23.42 1.24
CA VAL A 75 6.61 -23.17 1.93
C VAL A 75 6.61 -23.75 3.35
N ARG A 76 7.16 -24.96 3.51
CA ARG A 76 7.28 -25.59 4.83
C ARG A 76 8.20 -24.83 5.76
N ASP A 77 9.33 -24.35 5.24
CA ASP A 77 10.30 -23.59 6.01
C ASP A 77 9.76 -22.21 6.36
N PHE A 78 9.04 -21.55 5.45
CA PHE A 78 8.30 -20.32 5.74
C PHE A 78 7.29 -20.52 6.87
N PHE A 79 6.45 -21.56 6.78
CA PHE A 79 5.48 -21.88 7.83
C PHE A 79 6.15 -22.12 9.18
N ARG A 80 7.17 -22.99 9.23
CA ARG A 80 7.89 -23.30 10.48
C ARG A 80 8.60 -22.09 11.09
N THR A 81 9.04 -21.15 10.26
CA THR A 81 9.80 -19.98 10.71
C THR A 81 8.88 -18.87 11.22
N TYR A 82 7.79 -18.58 10.50
CA TYR A 82 6.98 -17.37 10.74
C TYR A 82 5.64 -17.63 11.43
N TYR A 83 5.04 -18.82 11.30
CA TYR A 83 3.73 -19.16 11.89
C TYR A 83 3.89 -19.78 13.29
N VAL A 84 4.43 -19.00 14.22
CA VAL A 84 4.74 -19.45 15.58
C VAL A 84 4.08 -18.52 16.61
N PRO A 85 3.64 -19.03 17.77
CA PRO A 85 2.81 -18.24 18.70
C PRO A 85 3.55 -17.03 19.29
N ASN A 86 4.89 -17.08 19.38
CA ASN A 86 5.71 -15.94 19.79
C ASN A 86 5.94 -14.89 18.68
N ASN A 87 5.27 -15.03 17.53
CA ASN A 87 5.23 -14.08 16.42
C ASN A 87 3.78 -13.79 15.97
N ALA A 88 2.79 -14.07 16.82
CA ALA A 88 1.38 -13.92 16.49
C ALA A 88 0.64 -13.11 17.59
N THR A 89 -0.34 -12.33 17.17
CA THR A 89 -1.26 -11.60 18.04
C THR A 89 -2.67 -12.08 17.77
N ALA A 90 -3.35 -12.66 18.77
CA ALA A 90 -4.74 -13.06 18.67
C ALA A 90 -5.65 -11.92 19.17
N VAL A 91 -6.57 -11.47 18.31
CA VAL A 91 -7.56 -10.43 18.63
C VAL A 91 -8.94 -11.06 18.64
N LEU A 92 -9.68 -10.86 19.74
CA LEU A 92 -11.04 -11.33 19.90
C LEU A 92 -11.95 -10.12 20.13
N VAL A 93 -12.96 -9.97 19.28
CA VAL A 93 -14.00 -8.93 19.39
C VAL A 93 -15.35 -9.59 19.13
N GLY A 94 -16.33 -9.28 19.97
CA GLY A 94 -17.69 -9.80 19.85
C GLY A 94 -18.37 -9.95 21.21
N ASP A 95 -19.48 -10.67 21.21
CA ASP A 95 -20.28 -10.94 22.41
C ASP A 95 -19.78 -12.21 23.12
N PHE A 96 -18.86 -12.03 24.09
CA PHE A 96 -18.35 -13.12 24.92
C PHE A 96 -17.87 -12.60 26.29
N ASP A 97 -17.86 -13.49 27.28
CA ASP A 97 -17.17 -13.23 28.55
C ASP A 97 -15.66 -13.34 28.37
N SER A 98 -14.93 -12.29 28.76
CA SER A 98 -13.48 -12.23 28.53
C SER A 98 -12.69 -13.28 29.32
N LYS A 99 -13.17 -13.69 30.51
CA LYS A 99 -12.47 -14.70 31.31
C LYS A 99 -12.62 -16.09 30.68
N GLU A 100 -13.82 -16.42 30.22
CA GLU A 100 -14.08 -17.66 29.50
C GLU A 100 -13.28 -17.71 28.19
N ALA A 101 -13.27 -16.61 27.42
CA ALA A 101 -12.50 -16.52 26.18
C ALA A 101 -10.99 -16.69 26.42
N LEU A 102 -10.42 -16.05 27.45
CA LEU A 102 -9.00 -16.22 27.81
C LEU A 102 -8.67 -17.64 28.27
N ALA A 103 -9.59 -18.30 28.98
CA ALA A 103 -9.43 -19.70 29.36
C ALA A 103 -9.38 -20.61 28.11
N LEU A 104 -10.25 -20.36 27.12
CA LEU A 104 -10.24 -21.10 25.85
C LEU A 104 -8.99 -20.80 25.01
N VAL A 105 -8.54 -19.54 24.96
CA VAL A 105 -7.28 -19.16 24.30
C VAL A 105 -6.12 -19.93 24.92
N SER A 106 -6.02 -19.94 26.25
CA SER A 106 -4.98 -20.69 26.97
C SER A 106 -5.09 -22.20 26.74
N GLN A 107 -6.31 -22.74 26.72
CA GLN A 107 -6.56 -24.16 26.46
C GLN A 107 -6.14 -24.60 25.06
N TYR A 108 -6.39 -23.78 24.03
CA TYR A 108 -6.14 -24.16 22.64
C TYR A 108 -4.82 -23.63 22.11
N LEU A 109 -4.63 -22.30 22.09
CA LEU A 109 -3.43 -21.67 21.55
C LEU A 109 -2.22 -21.83 22.48
N GLY A 110 -2.45 -21.89 23.80
CA GLY A 110 -1.37 -22.11 24.78
C GLY A 110 -0.68 -23.48 24.68
N ARG A 111 -1.24 -24.43 23.91
CA ARG A 111 -0.62 -25.74 23.64
C ARG A 111 0.28 -25.73 22.42
N VAL A 112 0.21 -24.69 21.58
CA VAL A 112 1.07 -24.57 20.41
C VAL A 112 2.49 -24.23 20.90
N PRO A 113 3.51 -25.03 20.57
CA PRO A 113 4.87 -24.74 21.00
C PRO A 113 5.37 -23.46 20.34
N LYS A 114 6.03 -22.61 21.13
CA LYS A 114 6.79 -21.47 20.60
C LYS A 114 7.99 -21.95 19.79
N SER A 115 8.49 -21.10 18.88
CA SER A 115 9.79 -21.32 18.27
C SER A 115 10.90 -21.07 19.29
N ASP A 116 11.90 -21.95 19.30
CA ASP A 116 13.13 -21.74 20.07
C ASP A 116 14.10 -20.78 19.35
N LYS A 117 13.83 -20.48 18.07
CA LYS A 117 14.61 -19.53 17.27
C LYS A 117 13.86 -18.20 17.17
N PRO A 118 14.56 -17.05 17.27
CA PRO A 118 13.94 -15.77 16.97
C PRO A 118 13.48 -15.75 15.51
N VAL A 119 12.31 -15.15 15.27
CA VAL A 119 11.84 -14.94 13.89
C VAL A 119 12.76 -13.91 13.22
N PRO A 120 13.30 -14.19 12.03
CA PRO A 120 14.15 -13.24 11.31
C PRO A 120 13.40 -11.93 11.03
N ARG A 121 14.01 -10.80 11.38
CA ARG A 121 13.51 -9.44 11.10
C ARG A 121 14.64 -8.51 10.66
N ASP A 122 15.49 -9.00 9.76
CA ASP A 122 16.59 -8.20 9.18
C ASP A 122 16.10 -7.52 7.90
N ILE A 123 15.45 -6.37 8.06
CA ILE A 123 14.91 -5.57 6.94
C ILE A 123 15.92 -4.45 6.63
N PRO A 124 16.55 -4.45 5.43
CA PRO A 124 17.49 -3.42 5.08
C PRO A 124 16.77 -2.08 4.86
N LYS A 125 17.30 -1.01 5.48
CA LYS A 125 16.77 0.34 5.26
C LYS A 125 17.09 0.83 3.85
N GLU A 126 16.11 1.44 3.20
CA GLU A 126 16.34 2.11 1.91
C GLU A 126 17.24 3.35 2.11
N PRO A 127 18.32 3.51 1.33
CA PRO A 127 19.09 4.75 1.34
C PRO A 127 18.25 5.93 0.87
N PRO A 128 18.45 7.14 1.44
CA PRO A 128 17.70 8.31 1.01
C PRO A 128 18.00 8.65 -0.45
N GLN A 129 16.98 9.00 -1.22
CA GLN A 129 17.16 9.56 -2.54
C GLN A 129 17.64 11.01 -2.44
N THR A 130 18.79 11.32 -3.06
CA THR A 130 19.43 12.65 -2.94
C THR A 130 19.36 13.48 -4.21
N LYS A 131 18.76 12.96 -5.29
CA LYS A 131 18.61 13.63 -6.59
C LYS A 131 17.36 13.13 -7.28
N GLU A 132 16.73 14.01 -8.05
CA GLU A 132 15.62 13.63 -8.92
C GLU A 132 16.03 12.49 -9.86
N ARG A 133 15.14 11.51 -10.00
CA ARG A 133 15.29 10.42 -10.97
C ARG A 133 14.16 10.48 -11.98
N ARG A 134 14.50 10.43 -13.26
CA ARG A 134 13.53 10.32 -14.37
C ARG A 134 13.85 9.09 -15.19
N LEU A 135 12.83 8.27 -15.45
CA LEU A 135 12.95 7.04 -16.22
C LEU A 135 11.83 6.97 -17.24
N THR A 136 12.15 6.50 -18.45
CA THR A 136 11.17 6.16 -19.47
C THR A 136 11.15 4.65 -19.66
N LEU A 137 9.96 4.07 -19.68
CA LEU A 137 9.71 2.64 -19.83
C LEU A 137 8.69 2.42 -20.94
N GLU A 138 8.64 1.21 -21.47
CA GLU A 138 7.63 0.81 -22.45
C GLU A 138 6.85 -0.41 -21.94
N GLU A 139 5.53 -0.32 -22.00
CA GLU A 139 4.61 -1.41 -21.63
C GLU A 139 3.58 -1.61 -22.73
N SER A 140 2.99 -2.81 -22.79
CA SER A 140 1.92 -3.13 -23.76
C SER A 140 0.58 -2.55 -23.29
N TRP A 141 0.55 -1.25 -22.97
CA TRP A 141 -0.62 -0.53 -22.48
C TRP A 141 -1.22 0.36 -23.57
N PRO A 142 -2.54 0.58 -23.55
CA PRO A 142 -3.20 1.32 -24.62
C PRO A 142 -2.90 2.82 -24.61
N LEU A 143 -2.63 3.41 -23.44
CA LEU A 143 -2.29 4.83 -23.30
C LEU A 143 -1.02 5.00 -22.48
N PRO A 144 -0.27 6.10 -22.68
CA PRO A 144 0.83 6.44 -21.79
C PRO A 144 0.35 6.68 -20.36
N ALA A 145 1.19 6.35 -19.39
CA ALA A 145 1.00 6.71 -18.00
C ALA A 145 2.21 7.46 -17.48
N VAL A 146 1.99 8.40 -16.57
CA VAL A 146 3.05 9.09 -15.85
C VAL A 146 2.88 8.92 -14.36
N VAL A 147 4.00 8.76 -13.66
CA VAL A 147 4.04 8.66 -12.20
C VAL A 147 4.98 9.72 -11.65
N VAL A 148 4.55 10.40 -10.60
CA VAL A 148 5.40 11.25 -9.76
C VAL A 148 5.33 10.70 -8.34
N ALA A 149 6.47 10.25 -7.80
CA ALA A 149 6.55 9.62 -6.49
C ALA A 149 7.65 10.24 -5.62
N TYR A 150 7.48 10.16 -4.31
CA TYR A 150 8.41 10.65 -3.29
C TYR A 150 8.50 9.65 -2.15
N HIS A 151 9.69 9.41 -1.61
CA HIS A 151 9.81 8.63 -0.38
C HIS A 151 9.25 9.42 0.79
N ILE A 152 8.39 8.78 1.58
CA ILE A 152 7.77 9.31 2.79
C ILE A 152 8.11 8.42 3.97
N THR A 153 7.57 8.78 5.13
CA THR A 153 7.71 8.00 6.36
C THR A 153 6.79 6.78 6.39
N TYR A 154 6.68 6.19 7.58
CA TYR A 154 5.95 4.98 7.92
C TYR A 154 4.78 5.28 8.87
N ASP A 155 3.94 4.29 9.11
CA ASP A 155 2.81 4.41 10.03
C ASP A 155 3.25 4.52 11.50
N GLY A 156 2.55 5.32 12.28
CA GLY A 156 2.94 5.68 13.65
C GLY A 156 4.02 6.78 13.75
N ASN A 157 4.61 7.22 12.63
CA ASN A 157 5.42 8.44 12.63
C ASN A 157 4.53 9.69 12.75
N PRO A 158 4.87 10.72 13.56
CA PRO A 158 4.05 11.93 13.65
C PRO A 158 3.78 12.65 12.31
N ASP A 159 4.65 12.48 11.33
CA ASP A 159 4.48 13.05 9.98
C ASP A 159 3.50 12.23 9.11
N SER A 160 3.15 11.01 9.49
CA SER A 160 2.21 10.15 8.76
C SER A 160 0.79 10.73 8.78
N TYR A 161 0.35 11.28 9.91
CA TYR A 161 -0.99 11.86 10.09
C TYR A 161 -1.29 13.02 9.11
N PRO A 162 -0.47 14.09 9.02
CA PRO A 162 -0.68 15.12 8.01
C PRO A 162 -0.47 14.62 6.57
N LEU A 163 0.31 13.56 6.33
CA LEU A 163 0.43 12.94 5.00
C LEU A 163 -0.85 12.19 4.57
N HIS A 164 -1.58 11.59 5.51
CA HIS A 164 -2.93 11.05 5.23
C HIS A 164 -3.90 12.17 4.82
N ILE A 165 -3.88 13.32 5.50
CA ILE A 165 -4.67 14.49 5.10
C ILE A 165 -4.23 15.02 3.73
N ALA A 166 -2.92 15.10 3.48
CA ALA A 166 -2.39 15.48 2.17
C ALA A 166 -2.89 14.54 1.06
N SER A 167 -2.92 13.23 1.31
CA SER A 167 -3.46 12.23 0.39
C SER A 167 -4.92 12.51 0.04
N LYS A 168 -5.76 12.81 1.06
CA LYS A 168 -7.16 13.13 0.85
C LYS A 168 -7.37 14.38 -0.01
N ILE A 169 -6.66 15.46 0.31
CA ILE A 169 -6.73 16.72 -0.44
C ILE A 169 -6.26 16.54 -1.90
N LEU A 170 -5.17 15.82 -2.09
CA LEU A 170 -4.57 15.65 -3.41
C LEU A 170 -5.34 14.68 -4.28
N SER A 171 -5.91 13.59 -3.73
CA SER A 171 -6.40 12.49 -4.56
C SER A 171 -7.72 11.81 -4.17
N ASP A 172 -8.30 12.08 -2.99
CA ASP A 172 -9.52 11.38 -2.56
C ASP A 172 -10.79 11.98 -3.21
N GLY A 173 -11.34 11.23 -4.15
CA GLY A 173 -12.58 11.54 -4.86
C GLY A 173 -12.45 12.62 -5.93
N GLN A 174 -13.59 12.95 -6.55
CA GLN A 174 -13.66 13.88 -7.70
C GLN A 174 -13.42 15.35 -7.33
N SER A 175 -13.49 15.71 -6.04
CA SER A 175 -13.16 17.05 -5.57
C SER A 175 -11.67 17.26 -5.31
N SER A 176 -10.86 16.20 -5.37
CA SER A 176 -9.43 16.27 -5.10
C SER A 176 -8.68 17.11 -6.14
N ARG A 177 -7.57 17.73 -5.71
CA ARG A 177 -6.81 18.65 -6.58
C ARG A 177 -6.33 17.99 -7.87
N ILE A 178 -5.76 16.78 -7.78
CA ILE A 178 -5.23 16.05 -8.94
C ILE A 178 -6.34 15.72 -9.92
N TYR A 179 -7.45 15.13 -9.46
CA TYR A 179 -8.57 14.79 -10.34
C TYR A 179 -9.15 16.04 -10.99
N ARG A 180 -9.51 17.04 -10.17
CA ARG A 180 -10.13 18.28 -10.66
C ARG A 180 -9.24 18.97 -11.69
N LYS A 181 -7.93 19.03 -11.45
CA LYS A 181 -7.03 19.75 -12.34
C LYS A 181 -6.73 19.00 -13.63
N LEU A 182 -6.36 17.73 -13.54
CA LEU A 182 -5.88 16.96 -14.70
C LEU A 182 -7.03 16.39 -15.53
N VAL A 183 -8.09 15.90 -14.90
CA VAL A 183 -9.22 15.24 -15.57
C VAL A 183 -10.29 16.25 -15.94
N TYR A 184 -10.79 17.05 -14.98
CA TYR A 184 -11.95 17.90 -15.20
C TYR A 184 -11.62 19.25 -15.87
N GLU A 185 -10.65 20.01 -15.35
CA GLU A 185 -10.35 21.36 -15.86
C GLU A 185 -9.51 21.34 -17.13
N LYS A 186 -8.42 20.56 -17.16
CA LYS A 186 -7.49 20.52 -18.29
C LYS A 186 -7.82 19.45 -19.34
N GLY A 187 -8.51 18.38 -18.96
CA GLY A 187 -8.79 17.25 -19.86
C GLY A 187 -7.56 16.50 -20.36
N ILE A 188 -6.41 16.63 -19.68
CA ILE A 188 -5.12 16.06 -20.12
C ILE A 188 -4.92 14.61 -19.65
N ALA A 189 -5.72 14.15 -18.70
CA ALA A 189 -5.68 12.79 -18.18
C ALA A 189 -7.05 12.13 -18.25
N LEU A 190 -7.07 10.87 -18.71
CA LEU A 190 -8.24 10.00 -18.64
C LEU A 190 -8.58 9.67 -17.19
N ALA A 191 -7.54 9.40 -16.40
CA ALA A 191 -7.63 9.14 -14.98
C ALA A 191 -6.41 9.74 -14.29
N ALA A 192 -6.61 10.30 -13.11
CA ALA A 192 -5.52 10.77 -12.26
C ALA A 192 -5.83 10.48 -10.80
N PHE A 193 -4.91 9.82 -10.11
CA PHE A 193 -5.09 9.28 -8.76
C PHE A 193 -3.74 9.13 -8.05
N GLY A 194 -3.73 8.76 -6.78
CA GLY A 194 -2.53 8.71 -5.97
C GLY A 194 -2.80 8.67 -4.47
N GLY A 195 -1.75 8.77 -3.68
CA GLY A 195 -1.80 8.80 -2.22
C GLY A 195 -0.49 8.36 -1.57
N GLY A 196 -0.43 8.50 -0.26
CA GLY A 196 0.62 7.94 0.59
C GLY A 196 0.34 6.48 0.93
N ASN A 197 1.28 5.60 0.62
CA ASN A 197 1.27 4.21 1.06
C ASN A 197 1.90 4.10 2.46
N ILE A 198 1.22 4.60 3.48
CA ILE A 198 1.74 4.70 4.84
C ILE A 198 1.52 3.36 5.55
N ILE A 199 2.58 2.57 5.69
CA ILE A 199 2.57 1.22 6.29
C ILE A 199 3.79 1.06 7.22
N GLU A 200 4.07 -0.17 7.69
CA GLU A 200 5.06 -0.47 8.74
C GLU A 200 6.46 0.14 8.54
N ASP A 201 6.98 0.17 7.32
CA ASP A 201 8.27 0.77 6.97
C ASP A 201 8.14 1.99 6.03
N PRO A 202 9.16 2.88 5.95
CA PRO A 202 9.14 4.04 5.06
C PRO A 202 8.78 3.66 3.63
N ASN A 203 7.86 4.41 3.03
CA ASN A 203 7.29 4.05 1.74
C ASN A 203 7.15 5.26 0.80
N LEU A 204 6.15 5.26 -0.08
CA LEU A 204 5.96 6.26 -1.13
C LEU A 204 4.66 7.03 -0.98
N PHE A 205 4.74 8.33 -1.27
CA PHE A 205 3.60 9.09 -1.76
C PHE A 205 3.73 9.17 -3.28
N PHE A 206 2.70 8.76 -4.01
CA PHE A 206 2.74 8.80 -5.47
C PHE A 206 1.46 9.39 -6.07
N ALA A 207 1.60 9.96 -7.24
CA ALA A 207 0.51 10.41 -8.09
C ALA A 207 0.71 9.85 -9.50
N VAL A 208 -0.39 9.44 -10.12
CA VAL A 208 -0.45 8.82 -11.44
C VAL A 208 -1.39 9.62 -12.31
N ALA A 209 -1.05 9.75 -13.59
CA ALA A 209 -1.99 10.18 -14.62
C ALA A 209 -1.89 9.23 -15.83
N ILE A 210 -3.04 8.71 -16.27
CA ILE A 210 -3.19 8.03 -17.56
C ILE A 210 -3.48 9.12 -18.59
N VAL A 211 -2.57 9.30 -19.54
CA VAL A 211 -2.57 10.46 -20.44
C VAL A 211 -3.69 10.33 -21.48
N GLN A 212 -4.47 11.40 -21.65
CA GLN A 212 -5.53 11.46 -22.63
C GLN A 212 -4.95 11.52 -24.06
N PRO A 213 -5.57 10.88 -25.08
CA PRO A 213 -5.14 11.05 -26.47
C PRO A 213 -5.09 12.52 -26.90
N GLY A 214 -4.04 12.89 -27.64
CA GLY A 214 -3.79 14.28 -28.05
C GLY A 214 -2.97 15.11 -27.06
N HIS A 215 -2.66 14.56 -25.87
CA HIS A 215 -1.80 15.18 -24.88
C HIS A 215 -0.47 14.43 -24.73
N THR A 216 0.53 15.11 -24.19
CA THR A 216 1.86 14.53 -23.99
C THR A 216 2.07 14.05 -22.55
N PRO A 217 2.91 13.03 -22.32
CA PRO A 217 3.34 12.64 -20.98
C PRO A 217 3.99 13.79 -20.20
N GLU A 218 4.72 14.68 -20.88
CA GLU A 218 5.36 15.84 -20.25
C GLU A 218 4.32 16.84 -19.70
N GLU A 219 3.25 17.12 -20.44
CA GLU A 219 2.14 17.95 -19.96
C GLU A 219 1.51 17.40 -18.68
N ALA A 220 1.22 16.10 -18.67
CA ALA A 220 0.65 15.42 -17.50
C ALA A 220 1.63 15.39 -16.31
N THR A 221 2.91 15.11 -16.58
CA THR A 221 3.98 15.12 -15.57
C THR A 221 4.09 16.48 -14.89
N ASN A 222 4.16 17.55 -15.70
CA ASN A 222 4.28 18.91 -15.20
C ASN A 222 3.02 19.32 -14.41
N ALA A 223 1.83 18.87 -14.82
CA ALA A 223 0.61 19.12 -14.08
C ALA A 223 0.59 18.42 -12.70
N LEU A 224 1.00 17.15 -12.63
CA LEU A 224 1.12 16.43 -11.35
C LEU A 224 2.13 17.11 -10.43
N ILE A 225 3.33 17.40 -10.94
CA ILE A 225 4.38 18.11 -10.19
C ILE A 225 3.86 19.45 -9.67
N THR A 226 3.13 20.20 -10.50
CA THR A 226 2.57 21.50 -10.11
C THR A 226 1.64 21.36 -8.92
N GLU A 227 0.71 20.40 -8.90
CA GLU A 227 -0.23 20.26 -7.77
C GLU A 227 0.46 19.84 -6.47
N LEU A 228 1.49 18.99 -6.55
CA LEU A 228 2.34 18.60 -5.42
C LEU A 228 3.18 19.80 -4.90
N ASP A 229 3.80 20.55 -5.81
CA ASP A 229 4.58 21.75 -5.48
C ASP A 229 3.69 22.87 -4.92
N ARG A 230 2.43 22.97 -5.35
CA ARG A 230 1.46 23.91 -4.76
C ARG A 230 1.13 23.55 -3.33
N LEU A 231 0.98 22.27 -2.99
CA LEU A 231 0.79 21.87 -1.60
C LEU A 231 2.02 22.22 -0.72
N ARG A 232 3.22 22.22 -1.30
CA ARG A 232 4.45 22.66 -0.65
C ARG A 232 4.52 24.18 -0.45
N GLY A 233 4.17 24.95 -1.49
CA GLY A 233 4.33 26.40 -1.54
C GLY A 233 3.17 27.21 -0.95
N GLU A 234 1.94 26.71 -1.10
CA GLU A 234 0.70 27.40 -0.73
C GLU A 234 -0.01 26.64 0.40
N PRO A 235 -0.42 27.33 1.48
CA PRO A 235 -1.25 26.69 2.51
C PRO A 235 -2.55 26.16 1.91
N VAL A 236 -3.01 24.99 2.38
CA VAL A 236 -4.35 24.49 2.03
C VAL A 236 -5.41 25.41 2.62
N SER A 237 -6.54 25.56 1.92
CA SER A 237 -7.64 26.36 2.46
C SER A 237 -8.28 25.71 3.68
N ALA A 238 -8.94 26.51 4.52
CA ALA A 238 -9.70 25.99 5.66
C ALA A 238 -10.81 25.01 5.22
N ALA A 239 -11.42 25.25 4.06
CA ALA A 239 -12.45 24.39 3.50
C ALA A 239 -11.90 23.02 3.08
N GLU A 240 -10.76 22.98 2.39
CA GLU A 240 -10.10 21.73 1.99
C GLU A 240 -9.67 20.90 3.20
N LEU A 241 -9.06 21.55 4.20
CA LEU A 241 -8.68 20.86 5.43
C LEU A 241 -9.90 20.30 6.16
N GLN A 242 -10.96 21.08 6.31
CA GLN A 242 -12.18 20.62 6.96
C GLN A 242 -12.84 19.47 6.18
N GLN A 243 -12.84 19.53 4.86
CA GLN A 243 -13.36 18.45 4.02
C GLN A 243 -12.57 17.15 4.23
N ALA A 244 -11.23 17.21 4.22
CA ALA A 244 -10.38 16.06 4.47
C ALA A 244 -10.58 15.48 5.89
N LYS A 245 -10.73 16.34 6.91
CA LYS A 245 -11.07 15.93 8.28
C LYS A 245 -12.43 15.25 8.38
N ASN A 246 -13.43 15.75 7.65
CA ASN A 246 -14.76 15.13 7.61
C ASN A 246 -14.73 13.76 6.92
N GLN A 247 -13.99 13.64 5.82
CA GLN A 247 -13.79 12.34 5.15
C GLN A 247 -13.09 11.35 6.09
N PHE A 248 -12.03 11.78 6.78
CA PHE A 248 -11.36 10.96 7.78
C PHE A 248 -12.30 10.56 8.92
N ALA A 249 -13.07 11.50 9.48
CA ALA A 249 -14.01 11.20 10.56
C ALA A 249 -15.07 10.17 10.12
N ARG A 250 -15.56 10.27 8.89
CA ARG A 250 -16.45 9.26 8.30
C ARG A 250 -15.76 7.90 8.25
N ASP A 251 -14.56 7.82 7.67
CA ASP A 251 -13.82 6.56 7.51
C ASP A 251 -13.49 5.93 8.88
N TYR A 252 -13.17 6.75 9.88
CA TYR A 252 -12.92 6.33 11.26
C TYR A 252 -14.16 5.68 11.91
N ILE A 253 -15.35 6.24 11.68
CA ILE A 253 -16.61 5.69 12.19
C ILE A 253 -16.96 4.38 11.48
N LEU A 254 -16.89 4.37 10.14
CA LEU A 254 -17.16 3.17 9.33
C LEU A 254 -16.18 2.03 9.68
N GLY A 255 -14.93 2.37 9.97
CA GLY A 255 -13.90 1.45 10.47
C GLY A 255 -14.18 0.88 11.88
N ARG A 256 -15.30 1.22 12.51
CA ARG A 256 -15.72 0.70 13.83
C ARG A 256 -17.11 0.06 13.83
N GLU A 257 -17.76 -0.05 12.68
CA GLU A 257 -19.14 -0.56 12.62
C GLU A 257 -19.22 -2.07 12.88
N SER A 258 -18.28 -2.84 12.35
CA SER A 258 -18.28 -4.30 12.48
C SER A 258 -17.26 -4.79 13.50
N ASP A 259 -17.50 -5.98 14.07
CA ASP A 259 -16.54 -6.62 14.96
C ASP A 259 -15.22 -6.96 14.24
N GLN A 260 -15.29 -7.26 12.93
CA GLN A 260 -14.11 -7.45 12.10
C GLN A 260 -13.27 -6.17 12.02
N ASN A 261 -13.87 -5.01 11.69
CA ASN A 261 -13.13 -3.76 11.56
C ASN A 261 -12.51 -3.34 12.90
N LYS A 262 -13.24 -3.52 14.00
CA LYS A 262 -12.69 -3.30 15.36
C LYS A 262 -11.51 -4.22 15.66
N ALA A 263 -11.60 -5.50 15.28
CA ALA A 263 -10.50 -6.44 15.46
C ALA A 263 -9.27 -6.06 14.62
N GLU A 264 -9.47 -5.59 13.39
CA GLU A 264 -8.40 -5.08 12.53
C GLU A 264 -7.72 -3.85 13.14
N VAL A 265 -8.47 -2.88 13.67
CA VAL A 265 -7.92 -1.69 14.35
C VAL A 265 -7.10 -2.08 15.59
N LEU A 266 -7.61 -2.99 16.42
CA LEU A 266 -6.89 -3.48 17.59
C LEU A 266 -5.63 -4.27 17.20
N GLY A 267 -5.73 -5.09 16.15
CA GLY A 267 -4.59 -5.83 15.61
C GLY A 267 -3.50 -4.91 15.07
N HIS A 268 -3.90 -3.86 14.35
CA HIS A 268 -2.99 -2.83 13.83
C HIS A 268 -2.26 -2.10 14.97
N ALA A 269 -3.00 -1.63 15.98
CA ALA A 269 -2.42 -0.97 17.15
C ALA A 269 -1.42 -1.87 17.90
N ALA A 270 -1.73 -3.17 18.02
CA ALA A 270 -0.86 -4.14 18.67
C ALA A 270 0.39 -4.50 17.85
N VAL A 271 0.23 -4.72 16.54
CA VAL A 271 1.29 -5.30 15.69
C VAL A 271 2.16 -4.23 15.04
N ILE A 272 1.56 -3.15 14.54
CA ILE A 272 2.26 -2.09 13.80
C ILE A 272 2.74 -1.00 14.75
N HIS A 273 1.85 -0.47 15.60
CA HIS A 273 2.23 0.62 16.51
C HIS A 273 2.84 0.15 17.82
N ASN A 274 2.62 -1.12 18.19
CA ASN A 274 3.01 -1.65 19.50
C ASN A 274 2.52 -0.76 20.67
N ASP A 275 1.35 -0.13 20.50
CA ASP A 275 0.68 0.71 21.50
C ASP A 275 -0.84 0.65 21.31
N MET A 276 -1.53 -0.05 22.23
CA MET A 276 -2.98 -0.19 22.18
C MET A 276 -3.73 1.15 22.28
N LYS A 277 -3.12 2.22 22.77
CA LYS A 277 -3.76 3.54 22.84
C LYS A 277 -4.05 4.11 21.47
N THR A 278 -3.31 3.72 20.43
CA THR A 278 -3.56 4.20 19.07
C THR A 278 -4.88 3.66 18.51
N ALA A 279 -5.42 2.56 19.06
CA ALA A 279 -6.71 2.02 18.62
C ALA A 279 -7.84 3.04 18.74
N ASP A 280 -7.78 3.97 19.71
CA ASP A 280 -8.78 5.04 19.90
C ASP A 280 -8.19 6.45 19.89
N GLY A 281 -6.86 6.60 20.00
CA GLY A 281 -6.18 7.89 20.18
C GLY A 281 -5.99 8.72 18.91
N GLU A 282 -6.15 8.13 17.72
CA GLU A 282 -5.79 8.81 16.48
C GLU A 282 -6.83 9.80 16.00
N PHE A 283 -8.10 9.64 16.39
CA PHE A 283 -9.17 10.55 15.98
C PHE A 283 -8.85 12.01 16.31
N ASP A 284 -8.46 12.25 17.56
CA ASP A 284 -8.15 13.59 18.04
C ASP A 284 -6.91 14.17 17.37
N ILE A 285 -5.93 13.33 17.02
CA ILE A 285 -4.74 13.77 16.26
C ILE A 285 -5.21 14.37 14.93
N PHE A 286 -5.98 13.61 14.15
CA PHE A 286 -6.50 14.06 12.86
C PHE A 286 -7.41 15.28 12.96
N GLN A 287 -8.29 15.34 13.96
CA GLN A 287 -9.19 16.49 14.14
C GLN A 287 -8.44 17.75 14.57
N ASN A 288 -7.28 17.64 15.22
CA ASN A 288 -6.48 18.79 15.65
C ASN A 288 -5.42 19.24 14.64
N LEU A 289 -5.19 18.49 13.54
CA LEU A 289 -4.23 18.89 12.50
C LEU A 289 -4.54 20.28 11.93
N THR A 290 -3.48 21.04 11.67
CA THR A 290 -3.57 22.39 11.11
C THR A 290 -3.14 22.43 9.65
N GLN A 291 -3.44 23.55 8.96
CA GLN A 291 -2.93 23.78 7.59
C GLN A 291 -1.39 23.80 7.56
N ALA A 292 -0.77 24.29 8.65
CA ALA A 292 0.67 24.35 8.79
C ALA A 292 1.31 22.97 8.89
N ASP A 293 0.65 21.99 9.53
CA ASP A 293 1.14 20.62 9.62
C ASP A 293 1.19 19.95 8.24
N VAL A 294 0.13 20.11 7.45
CA VAL A 294 0.06 19.61 6.07
C VAL A 294 1.13 20.27 5.20
N GLN A 295 1.28 21.59 5.30
CA GLN A 295 2.29 22.31 4.52
C GLN A 295 3.71 21.93 4.95
N ARG A 296 3.95 21.69 6.25
CA ARG A 296 5.25 21.27 6.78
C ARG A 296 5.66 19.94 6.16
N VAL A 297 4.82 18.92 6.20
CA VAL A 297 5.19 17.61 5.61
C VAL A 297 5.32 17.68 4.10
N ALA A 298 4.51 18.49 3.41
CA ALA A 298 4.70 18.72 1.97
C ALA A 298 6.08 19.34 1.67
N ARG A 299 6.59 20.24 2.53
CA ARG A 299 7.95 20.79 2.44
C ARG A 299 9.04 19.79 2.79
N THR A 300 8.79 18.89 3.73
CA THR A 300 9.74 17.84 4.11
C THR A 300 9.92 16.80 3.01
N TYR A 301 8.82 16.29 2.44
CA TYR A 301 8.86 15.10 1.59
C TYR A 301 8.76 15.39 0.09
N PHE A 302 8.03 16.42 -0.34
CA PHE A 302 7.81 16.71 -1.76
C PHE A 302 8.90 17.62 -2.35
N THR A 303 10.16 17.24 -2.13
CA THR A 303 11.34 17.95 -2.64
C THR A 303 11.78 17.40 -3.99
N PRO A 304 12.37 18.22 -4.88
CA PRO A 304 12.89 17.73 -6.16
C PRO A 304 13.91 16.59 -6.00
N GLU A 305 14.76 16.65 -4.99
CA GLU A 305 15.81 15.65 -4.73
C GLU A 305 15.22 14.28 -4.38
N ASN A 306 14.05 14.26 -3.76
CA ASN A 306 13.33 13.05 -3.38
C ASN A 306 12.33 12.57 -4.46
N ARG A 307 12.27 13.25 -5.61
CA ARG A 307 11.29 12.96 -6.66
C ARG A 307 11.75 11.85 -7.61
N LEU A 308 10.87 10.87 -7.83
CA LEU A 308 10.94 9.91 -8.92
C LEU A 308 9.85 10.25 -9.95
N VAL A 309 10.24 10.36 -11.22
CA VAL A 309 9.31 10.50 -12.35
C VAL A 309 9.45 9.29 -13.25
N LEU A 310 8.34 8.60 -13.51
CA LEU A 310 8.27 7.51 -14.48
C LEU A 310 7.37 7.94 -15.63
N THR A 311 7.86 7.84 -16.85
CA THR A 311 7.07 7.97 -18.08
C THR A 311 6.95 6.59 -18.69
N ILE A 312 5.74 6.05 -18.76
CA ILE A 312 5.49 4.70 -19.29
C ILE A 312 4.74 4.88 -20.60
N LEU A 313 5.40 4.55 -21.71
CA LEU A 313 4.87 4.67 -23.06
C LEU A 313 4.27 3.33 -23.53
N PRO A 314 3.24 3.36 -24.38
CA PRO A 314 2.85 2.19 -25.15
C PRO A 314 4.04 1.69 -25.97
N LYS A 315 4.28 0.38 -25.97
CA LYS A 315 5.16 -0.22 -26.96
C LYS A 315 4.63 0.12 -28.35
N ALA A 316 5.52 0.54 -29.25
CA ALA A 316 5.15 0.73 -30.64
C ALA A 316 4.65 -0.61 -31.19
N ASN A 317 3.35 -0.71 -31.46
CA ASN A 317 2.80 -1.89 -32.11
C ASN A 317 3.43 -1.99 -33.51
N GLY A 318 4.18 -3.09 -33.75
CA GLY A 318 4.22 -3.66 -35.10
C GLY A 318 2.80 -3.93 -35.60
N PRO A 319 2.58 -4.08 -36.92
CA PRO A 319 1.26 -4.01 -37.53
C PRO A 319 0.25 -4.92 -36.83
N ALA A 320 -0.94 -4.36 -36.55
CA ALA A 320 -2.05 -5.07 -35.93
C ALA A 320 -2.32 -6.39 -36.69
N PRO A 321 -2.58 -7.52 -36.00
CA PRO A 321 -3.05 -8.70 -36.68
C PRO A 321 -4.35 -8.36 -37.41
N GLU A 322 -4.35 -8.57 -38.73
CA GLU A 322 -5.51 -8.36 -39.59
C GLU A 322 -6.72 -9.07 -38.99
N GLY A 323 -7.79 -8.32 -38.77
CA GLY A 323 -9.01 -8.81 -38.16
C GLY A 323 -9.59 -9.98 -38.93
N SER A 324 -9.89 -11.05 -38.21
CA SER A 324 -10.80 -12.10 -38.64
C SER A 324 -12.20 -11.48 -38.80
N ARG A 325 -12.63 -11.33 -40.05
CA ARG A 325 -14.04 -11.18 -40.41
C ARG A 325 -14.77 -12.51 -40.31
#